data_AF-A0A1I7J931-F1
#
_entry.id   AF-A0A1I7J931-F1
#
_cell.length_a   1.000
_cell.length_b   1.000
_cell.length_c   1.000
_cell.angle_alpha   90.00
_cell.angle_beta   90.00
_cell.angle_gamma   90.00
#
_symmetry.space_group_name_H-M   'P 1'
#
loop_
_entity.id
_entity.type
_entity.pdbx_description
1 polymer ?
#
loop_
_entity_poly.entity_id
_entity_poly.type
_entity_poly.pdbx_seq_one_letter_code
_entity_poly.pdbx_strand_id
1 'polypeptide(L)'
;MAKTEILGIGDMRAGFERVRDDMRKRTSRRMLVAAGGVLKGKAKVIALANGSRRTGAMIKNIAIKRETSAPAGTEQYHLGVRHGRNLTAKAKKSGAHLAVSKKGRIVKRYEDDPYYWRWVELGHKVVGRATGETGQQELTYTRKGRSGKLITYKRKRSADSLRARQARASGSVAAKPFIAPALEQGRGEALKAMESKLQQDLEKAGKA
;
A
#
# COMPACT_ATOMS: atom_id res chain seq x y z
N MET A 1 3.90 -29.06 -3.50
CA MET A 1 3.37 -27.71 -3.80
C MET A 1 2.81 -27.74 -5.20
N ALA A 2 1.50 -27.55 -5.37
CA ALA A 2 0.87 -27.64 -6.69
C ALA A 2 1.43 -26.55 -7.61
N LYS A 3 1.98 -26.99 -8.75
CA LYS A 3 2.48 -26.11 -9.80
C LYS A 3 1.25 -25.44 -10.40
N THR A 4 0.91 -24.25 -9.89
CA THR A 4 -0.20 -23.44 -10.41
C THR A 4 0.29 -22.87 -11.74
N GLU A 5 0.26 -23.68 -12.79
CA GLU A 5 0.51 -23.25 -14.15
C GLU A 5 -0.61 -22.29 -14.52
N ILE A 6 -0.26 -21.00 -14.56
CA ILE A 6 -1.19 -19.96 -14.94
C ILE A 6 -1.34 -20.07 -16.46
N LEU A 7 -2.34 -20.86 -16.86
CA LEU A 7 -2.80 -20.95 -18.24
C LEU A 7 -2.97 -19.52 -18.79
N GLY A 8 -2.24 -19.20 -19.86
CA GLY A 8 -2.32 -17.90 -20.57
C GLY A 8 -1.14 -16.94 -20.41
N ILE A 9 -0.20 -17.14 -19.47
CA ILE A 9 1.01 -16.27 -19.42
C ILE A 9 1.94 -16.53 -20.61
N GLY A 10 2.04 -17.79 -21.05
CA GLY A 10 2.84 -18.18 -22.21
C GLY A 10 2.35 -17.51 -23.50
N ASP A 11 1.05 -17.61 -23.77
CA ASP A 11 0.41 -17.01 -24.95
C ASP A 11 0.49 -15.48 -24.93
N MET A 12 0.32 -14.88 -23.75
CA MET A 12 0.46 -13.42 -23.57
C MET A 12 1.89 -12.95 -23.85
N ARG A 13 2.90 -13.74 -23.46
CA ARG A 13 4.31 -13.43 -23.77
C ARG A 13 4.57 -13.50 -25.28
N ALA A 14 4.12 -14.57 -25.94
CA ALA A 14 4.27 -14.73 -27.38
C ALA A 14 3.55 -13.61 -28.17
N GLY A 15 2.34 -13.23 -27.74
CA GLY A 15 1.62 -12.10 -28.33
C GLY A 15 2.34 -10.76 -28.11
N PHE A 16 2.95 -10.55 -26.95
CA PHE A 16 3.70 -9.33 -26.65
C PHE A 16 4.96 -9.20 -27.51
N GLU A 17 5.65 -10.29 -27.81
CA GLU A 17 6.84 -10.29 -28.68
C GLU A 17 6.49 -9.87 -30.13
N ARG A 18 5.27 -10.16 -30.59
CA ARG A 18 4.76 -9.73 -31.90
C ARG A 18 4.45 -8.24 -31.99
N VAL A 19 4.37 -7.53 -30.87
CA VAL A 19 4.19 -6.08 -30.85
C VAL A 19 5.50 -5.43 -31.32
N ARG A 20 5.41 -4.49 -32.28
CA ARG A 20 6.55 -3.69 -32.76
C ARG A 20 7.30 -3.06 -31.58
N ASP A 21 8.62 -2.99 -31.66
CA ASP A 21 9.49 -2.57 -30.55
C ASP A 21 9.16 -1.18 -29.99
N ASP A 22 8.78 -0.25 -30.86
CA ASP A 22 8.33 1.10 -30.54
C ASP A 22 7.01 1.11 -29.72
N MET A 23 6.15 0.12 -29.96
CA MET A 23 4.85 -0.02 -29.31
C MET A 23 4.90 -0.82 -28.00
N ARG A 24 5.90 -1.67 -27.79
CA ARG A 24 6.00 -2.57 -26.61
C ARG A 24 5.79 -1.85 -25.28
N LYS A 25 6.42 -0.69 -25.10
CA LYS A 25 6.31 0.11 -23.88
C LYS A 25 4.91 0.69 -23.67
N ARG A 26 4.24 1.09 -24.75
CA ARG A 26 2.88 1.63 -24.68
C ARG A 26 1.88 0.52 -24.37
N THR A 27 2.03 -0.62 -25.03
CA THR A 27 1.17 -1.79 -24.85
C THR A 27 1.32 -2.36 -23.43
N SER A 28 2.55 -2.53 -22.93
CA SER A 28 2.79 -3.02 -21.57
C SER A 28 2.14 -2.14 -20.50
N ARG A 29 2.24 -0.80 -20.66
CA ARG A 29 1.56 0.15 -19.75
C ARG A 29 0.05 0.01 -19.81
N ARG A 30 -0.53 -0.16 -20.99
CA ARG A 30 -1.99 -0.30 -21.14
C ARG A 30 -2.50 -1.61 -20.54
N MET A 31 -1.75 -2.70 -20.73
CA MET A 31 -2.02 -3.99 -20.07
C MET A 31 -2.02 -3.82 -18.54
N LEU A 32 -0.94 -3.26 -17.98
CA LEU A 32 -0.81 -3.07 -16.53
C LEU A 32 -1.87 -2.12 -15.94
N VAL A 33 -2.27 -1.08 -16.67
CA VAL A 33 -3.38 -0.20 -16.27
C VAL A 33 -4.71 -0.95 -16.23
N ALA A 34 -4.98 -1.83 -17.21
CA ALA A 34 -6.19 -2.63 -17.23
C ALA A 34 -6.23 -3.65 -16.09
N ALA A 35 -5.15 -4.42 -15.89
CA ALA A 35 -5.00 -5.30 -14.73
C ALA A 35 -5.19 -4.53 -13.41
N GLY A 36 -4.50 -3.40 -13.29
CA GLY A 36 -4.57 -2.55 -12.12
C GLY A 36 -5.97 -2.00 -11.86
N GLY A 37 -6.77 -1.75 -12.89
CA GLY A 37 -8.17 -1.35 -12.79
C GLY A 37 -9.04 -2.42 -12.12
N VAL A 38 -8.88 -3.68 -12.54
CA VAL A 38 -9.57 -4.84 -11.95
C VAL A 38 -9.18 -5.00 -10.48
N LEU A 39 -7.89 -5.06 -10.19
CA LEU A 39 -7.38 -5.26 -8.83
C LEU A 39 -7.78 -4.11 -7.89
N LYS A 40 -7.76 -2.87 -8.37
CA LYS A 40 -8.27 -1.71 -7.64
C LYS A 40 -9.76 -1.86 -7.32
N GLY A 41 -10.57 -2.33 -8.26
CA GLY A 41 -12.00 -2.59 -8.04
C GLY A 41 -12.22 -3.61 -6.95
N LYS A 42 -11.55 -4.76 -7.02
CA LYS A 42 -11.63 -5.82 -6.00
C LYS A 42 -11.18 -5.34 -4.62
N ALA A 43 -10.06 -4.62 -4.55
CA ALA A 43 -9.57 -4.06 -3.30
C ALA A 43 -10.59 -3.12 -2.65
N LYS A 44 -11.34 -2.34 -3.43
CA LYS A 44 -12.44 -1.51 -2.91
C LYS A 44 -13.60 -2.34 -2.37
N VAL A 45 -14.00 -3.40 -3.08
CA VAL A 45 -15.07 -4.30 -2.63
C VAL A 45 -14.70 -4.99 -1.32
N ILE A 46 -13.49 -5.55 -1.23
CA ILE A 46 -13.00 -6.21 -0.02
C ILE A 46 -12.88 -5.21 1.14
N ALA A 47 -12.34 -4.01 0.89
CA ALA A 47 -12.26 -2.97 1.91
C ALA A 47 -13.65 -2.53 2.43
N LEU A 48 -14.66 -2.48 1.54
CA LEU A 48 -16.05 -2.20 1.91
C LEU A 48 -16.65 -3.34 2.76
N ALA A 49 -16.41 -4.59 2.38
CA ALA A 49 -16.89 -5.77 3.09
C ALA A 49 -16.27 -5.90 4.49
N ASN A 50 -14.99 -5.53 4.63
CA ASN A 50 -14.27 -5.50 5.91
C ASN A 50 -14.83 -4.45 6.92
N GLY A 51 -15.78 -3.62 6.50
CA GLY A 51 -16.36 -2.54 7.30
C GLY A 51 -15.43 -1.33 7.45
N SER A 52 -14.46 -1.15 6.57
CA SER A 52 -13.40 -0.12 6.68
C SER A 52 -13.88 1.28 6.25
N ARG A 53 -15.04 1.72 6.76
CA ARG A 53 -15.78 2.91 6.33
C ARG A 53 -15.64 4.13 7.24
N ARG A 54 -14.62 4.19 8.10
CA ARG A 54 -14.49 5.25 9.14
C ARG A 54 -14.73 6.68 8.61
N THR A 55 -14.08 7.06 7.52
CA THR A 55 -14.33 8.34 6.81
C THR A 55 -14.59 8.15 5.32
N GLY A 56 -14.54 6.92 4.80
CA GLY A 56 -14.61 6.62 3.36
C GLY A 56 -13.35 7.00 2.54
N ALA A 57 -12.49 7.88 3.07
CA ALA A 57 -11.29 8.38 2.40
C ALA A 57 -10.34 7.25 1.96
N MET A 58 -10.15 6.22 2.78
CA MET A 58 -9.31 5.06 2.44
C MET A 58 -9.77 4.41 1.13
N ILE A 59 -11.05 4.09 1.03
CA ILE A 59 -11.64 3.36 -0.10
C ILE A 59 -11.59 4.20 -1.37
N LYS A 60 -11.88 5.51 -1.25
CA LYS A 60 -11.79 6.47 -2.36
C LYS A 60 -10.38 6.52 -2.94
N ASN A 61 -9.36 6.46 -2.08
CA ASN A 61 -7.95 6.64 -2.44
C ASN A 61 -7.19 5.35 -2.77
N ILE A 62 -7.85 4.18 -2.78
CA ILE A 62 -7.28 2.95 -3.37
C ILE A 62 -7.02 3.21 -4.86
N ALA A 63 -5.76 3.13 -5.26
CA ALA A 63 -5.31 3.47 -6.60
C ALA A 63 -4.07 2.67 -7.02
N ILE A 64 -3.85 2.61 -8.32
CA ILE A 64 -2.62 2.06 -8.91
C ILE A 64 -1.64 3.19 -9.21
N LYS A 65 -0.35 3.01 -8.94
CA LYS A 65 0.71 3.98 -9.22
C LYS A 65 1.78 3.32 -10.08
N ARG A 66 2.14 3.98 -11.18
CA ARG A 66 3.30 3.59 -11.99
C ARG A 66 4.59 3.86 -11.20
N GLU A 67 5.46 2.87 -11.15
CA GLU A 67 6.83 3.06 -10.67
C GLU A 67 7.66 3.67 -11.80
N THR A 68 8.27 4.82 -11.54
CA THR A 68 9.06 5.55 -12.56
C THR A 68 10.47 5.01 -12.66
N SER A 69 11.00 4.45 -11.57
CA SER A 69 12.31 3.78 -11.53
C SER A 69 12.13 2.27 -11.49
N ALA A 70 11.31 1.73 -12.40
CA ALA A 70 11.20 0.28 -12.56
C ALA A 70 12.52 -0.29 -13.12
N PRO A 71 12.92 -1.52 -12.75
CA PRO A 71 14.09 -2.18 -13.32
C PRO A 71 14.09 -2.18 -14.86
N ALA A 72 15.27 -2.11 -15.46
CA ALA A 72 15.40 -2.09 -16.92
C ALA A 72 14.66 -3.27 -17.57
N GLY A 73 13.94 -3.00 -18.66
CA GLY A 73 13.13 -3.99 -19.35
C GLY A 73 11.79 -4.33 -18.66
N THR A 74 11.44 -3.66 -17.56
CA THR A 74 10.17 -3.88 -16.85
C THR A 74 9.33 -2.62 -16.73
N GLU A 75 8.01 -2.79 -16.67
CA GLU A 75 7.08 -1.75 -16.29
C GLU A 75 6.32 -2.25 -15.05
N GLN A 76 6.26 -1.41 -14.01
CA GLN A 76 5.72 -1.82 -12.71
C GLN A 76 4.64 -0.85 -12.24
N TYR A 77 3.54 -1.42 -11.72
CA TYR A 77 2.45 -0.68 -11.11
C TYR A 77 2.21 -1.23 -9.70
N HIS A 78 2.15 -0.33 -8.72
CA HIS A 78 1.83 -0.66 -7.34
C HIS A 78 0.36 -0.38 -7.05
N LEU A 79 -0.35 -1.36 -6.51
CA LEU A 79 -1.65 -1.14 -5.89
C LEU A 79 -1.44 -0.66 -4.45
N GLY A 80 -2.06 0.46 -4.08
CA GLY A 80 -1.96 0.98 -2.73
C GLY A 80 -2.96 2.09 -2.45
N VAL A 81 -2.89 2.67 -1.26
CA VAL A 81 -3.73 3.81 -0.87
C VAL A 81 -2.90 5.08 -0.99
N ARG A 82 -3.33 5.99 -1.86
CA ARG A 82 -2.69 7.30 -2.02
C ARG A 82 -3.19 8.25 -0.92
N HIS A 83 -2.43 9.29 -0.62
CA HIS A 83 -3.05 10.44 0.06
C HIS A 83 -4.08 11.06 -0.89
N GLY A 84 -5.17 11.64 -0.36
CA GLY A 84 -6.17 12.36 -1.16
C GLY A 84 -5.54 13.29 -2.18
N ARG A 85 -6.14 13.41 -3.38
CA ARG A 85 -5.63 14.32 -4.44
C ARG A 85 -5.39 15.75 -3.93
N ASN A 86 -6.17 16.17 -2.93
CA ASN A 86 -6.08 17.47 -2.26
C ASN A 86 -5.11 17.50 -1.08
N LEU A 87 -4.23 16.49 -0.92
CA LEU A 87 -3.29 16.36 0.21
C LEU A 87 -1.81 16.28 -0.20
N THR A 88 -1.46 16.70 -1.41
CA THR A 88 -0.08 17.12 -1.68
C THR A 88 0.31 18.25 -0.72
N ALA A 89 1.61 18.44 -0.42
CA ALA A 89 2.04 19.46 0.54
C ALA A 89 1.49 20.87 0.23
N LYS A 90 1.28 21.19 -1.05
CA LYS A 90 0.59 22.40 -1.52
C LYS A 90 -0.91 22.40 -1.22
N ALA A 91 -1.62 21.32 -1.50
CA ALA A 91 -3.08 21.24 -1.29
C ALA A 91 -3.47 21.04 0.19
N LYS A 92 -2.58 20.51 1.03
CA LYS A 92 -2.74 20.48 2.51
C LYS A 92 -2.85 21.89 3.12
N LYS A 93 -2.34 22.93 2.45
CA LYS A 93 -2.50 24.31 2.93
C LYS A 93 -3.89 24.86 2.63
N SER A 94 -4.52 24.48 1.53
CA SER A 94 -5.84 24.99 1.12
C SER A 94 -7.02 24.19 1.65
N GLY A 95 -6.90 22.85 1.78
CA GLY A 95 -7.98 21.97 2.23
C GLY A 95 -7.99 21.65 3.73
N ALA A 96 -7.20 22.37 4.53
CA ALA A 96 -7.15 22.16 5.97
C ALA A 96 -8.14 23.08 6.68
N HIS A 97 -9.00 22.49 7.49
CA HIS A 97 -9.94 23.24 8.32
C HIS A 97 -9.67 22.96 9.80
N LEU A 98 -10.00 23.95 10.62
CA LEU A 98 -10.03 23.79 12.07
C LEU A 98 -11.32 23.07 12.43
N ALA A 99 -11.21 21.97 13.16
CA ALA A 99 -12.35 21.22 13.66
C ALA A 99 -12.24 21.08 15.18
N VAL A 100 -13.37 21.17 15.86
CA VAL A 100 -13.45 20.87 17.29
C VAL A 100 -13.42 19.35 17.47
N SER A 101 -12.45 18.85 18.23
CA SER A 101 -12.41 17.43 18.60
C SER A 101 -13.55 17.10 19.57
N LYS A 102 -13.88 15.81 19.75
CA LYS A 102 -14.87 15.35 20.74
C LYS A 102 -14.61 15.83 22.19
N LYS A 103 -13.42 16.37 22.46
CA LYS A 103 -13.01 16.91 23.78
C LYS A 103 -12.82 18.44 23.76
N GLY A 104 -13.44 19.17 22.82
CA GLY A 104 -13.39 20.63 22.76
C GLY A 104 -12.12 21.24 22.16
N ARG A 105 -11.02 20.49 22.01
CA ARG A 105 -9.77 21.02 21.43
C ARG A 105 -9.91 21.30 19.92
N ILE A 106 -9.47 22.48 19.49
CA ILE A 106 -9.31 22.82 18.07
C ILE A 106 -8.15 22.01 17.48
N VAL A 107 -8.44 21.23 16.45
CA VAL A 107 -7.47 20.40 15.72
C VAL A 107 -7.54 20.68 14.22
N LYS A 108 -6.40 20.69 13.54
CA LYS A 108 -6.34 20.78 12.08
C LYS A 108 -6.75 19.44 11.48
N ARG A 109 -7.83 19.42 10.70
CA ARG A 109 -8.30 18.24 9.97
C ARG A 109 -8.17 18.45 8.46
N TYR A 110 -8.15 17.32 7.77
CA TYR A 110 -8.06 17.22 6.33
C TYR A 110 -9.27 16.42 5.82
N GLU A 111 -9.89 16.90 4.75
CA GLU A 111 -11.17 16.38 4.24
C GLU A 111 -11.09 14.94 3.70
N ASP A 112 -9.96 14.55 3.08
CA ASP A 112 -9.80 13.28 2.37
C ASP A 112 -8.47 12.58 2.72
N ASP A 113 -8.19 12.42 4.02
CA ASP A 113 -6.94 11.84 4.53
C ASP A 113 -7.09 10.38 4.94
N PRO A 114 -6.57 9.43 4.15
CA PRO A 114 -6.61 8.02 4.47
C PRO A 114 -5.47 7.58 5.40
N TYR A 115 -4.88 8.47 6.23
CA TYR A 115 -3.75 8.18 7.13
C TYR A 115 -3.84 6.85 7.90
N TYR A 116 -5.05 6.38 8.19
CA TYR A 116 -5.32 5.17 8.97
C TYR A 116 -5.29 3.86 8.16
N TRP A 117 -5.12 3.92 6.83
CA TRP A 117 -5.23 2.73 5.96
C TRP A 117 -4.25 1.62 6.34
N ARG A 118 -3.03 1.98 6.73
CA ARG A 118 -1.97 1.02 7.07
C ARG A 118 -2.33 0.20 8.31
N TRP A 119 -3.00 0.82 9.29
CA TRP A 119 -3.45 0.12 10.50
C TRP A 119 -4.65 -0.79 10.26
N VAL A 120 -5.44 -0.51 9.22
CA VAL A 120 -6.51 -1.40 8.78
C VAL A 120 -5.89 -2.59 8.04
N GLU A 121 -5.01 -2.34 7.08
CA GLU A 121 -4.39 -3.40 6.26
C GLU A 121 -3.52 -4.36 7.09
N LEU A 122 -2.72 -3.82 8.02
CA LEU A 122 -1.71 -4.59 8.77
C LEU A 122 -2.10 -4.88 10.22
N GLY A 123 -3.19 -4.29 10.72
CA GLY A 123 -3.48 -4.27 12.14
C GLY A 123 -2.55 -3.31 12.91
N HIS A 124 -2.80 -3.18 14.21
CA HIS A 124 -1.95 -2.36 15.10
C HIS A 124 -2.12 -2.74 16.57
N LYS A 125 -1.11 -2.45 17.38
CA LYS A 125 -1.20 -2.54 18.84
C LYS A 125 -1.98 -1.34 19.39
N VAL A 126 -2.81 -1.58 20.40
CA VAL A 126 -3.47 -0.54 21.18
C VAL A 126 -2.46 -0.01 22.18
N VAL A 127 -1.92 1.17 21.89
CA VAL A 127 -0.90 1.82 22.70
C VAL A 127 -1.53 2.99 23.44
N GLY A 128 -1.35 3.00 24.77
CA GLY A 128 -1.76 4.12 25.61
C GLY A 128 -1.15 5.45 25.15
N ARG A 129 -1.81 6.55 25.51
CA ARG A 129 -1.25 7.89 25.28
C ARG A 129 -0.06 8.15 26.21
N ALA A 130 0.71 9.17 25.86
CA ALA A 130 1.69 9.74 26.77
C ALA A 130 1.00 10.16 28.07
N THR A 131 1.51 9.69 29.20
CA THR A 131 1.05 10.07 30.54
C THR A 131 1.84 11.26 31.10
N GLY A 132 2.94 11.65 30.45
CA GLY A 132 3.86 12.68 30.94
C GLY A 132 4.83 12.14 31.99
N GLU A 133 4.99 10.83 32.10
CA GLU A 133 5.87 10.18 33.07
C GLU A 133 7.34 10.58 32.84
N THR A 134 7.87 11.41 33.74
CA THR A 134 9.23 11.95 33.72
C THR A 134 10.24 10.94 34.29
N GLY A 135 10.19 9.69 33.82
CA GLY A 135 11.14 8.64 34.18
C GLY A 135 12.08 8.30 33.02
N GLN A 136 13.29 7.82 33.32
CA GLN A 136 14.17 7.20 32.33
C GLN A 136 14.28 5.69 32.62
N GLN A 137 14.04 4.87 31.60
CA GLN A 137 14.32 3.44 31.62
C GLN A 137 15.67 3.17 30.95
N GLU A 138 16.52 2.40 31.60
CA GLU A 138 17.76 1.89 31.01
C GLU A 138 17.51 0.54 30.36
N LEU A 139 17.83 0.42 29.07
CA LEU A 139 17.82 -0.84 28.34
C LEU A 139 19.26 -1.33 28.18
N THR A 140 19.50 -2.58 28.58
CA THR A 140 20.76 -3.26 28.32
C THR A 140 20.54 -4.29 27.22
N TYR A 141 21.35 -4.24 26.15
CA TYR A 141 21.31 -5.24 25.09
C TYR A 141 22.71 -5.61 24.61
N THR A 142 22.88 -6.85 24.18
CA THR A 142 24.14 -7.38 23.63
C THR A 142 24.06 -7.47 22.12
N ARG A 143 25.16 -7.12 21.43
CA ARG A 143 25.28 -7.28 19.97
C ARG A 143 26.67 -7.81 19.64
N LYS A 144 26.77 -8.69 18.64
CA LYS A 144 28.04 -9.16 18.09
C LYS A 144 28.74 -8.01 17.35
N GLY A 145 29.94 -7.64 17.81
CA GLY A 145 30.80 -6.64 17.18
C GLY A 145 31.44 -7.15 15.90
N ARG A 146 32.11 -6.25 15.17
CA ARG A 146 32.77 -6.58 13.88
C ARG A 146 33.86 -7.64 14.02
N SER A 147 34.50 -7.71 15.19
CA SER A 147 35.49 -8.73 15.56
C SER A 147 34.89 -10.05 16.08
N GLY A 148 33.56 -10.20 16.09
CA GLY A 148 32.88 -11.40 16.59
C GLY A 148 32.65 -11.44 18.11
N LYS A 149 33.25 -10.54 18.89
CA LYS A 149 33.04 -10.44 20.36
C LYS A 149 31.66 -9.82 20.65
N LEU A 150 30.98 -10.31 21.69
CA LEU A 150 29.74 -9.69 22.18
C LEU A 150 30.04 -8.39 22.94
N ILE A 151 29.41 -7.30 22.52
CA ILE A 151 29.51 -5.98 23.16
C ILE A 151 28.16 -5.66 23.80
N THR A 152 28.20 -5.29 25.08
CA THR A 152 27.02 -4.85 25.85
C THR A 152 26.84 -3.35 25.70
N TYR A 153 25.64 -2.94 25.29
CA TYR A 153 25.25 -1.53 25.16
C TYR A 153 24.19 -1.19 26.20
N LYS A 154 24.32 -0.01 26.81
CA LYS A 154 23.29 0.59 27.67
C LYS A 154 22.68 1.79 26.95
N ARG A 155 21.35 1.84 26.90
CA ARG A 155 20.62 2.96 26.30
C ARG A 155 19.53 3.45 27.25
N LYS A 156 19.62 4.71 27.63
CA LYS A 156 18.55 5.39 28.37
C LYS A 156 17.46 5.85 27.40
N ARG A 157 16.20 5.60 27.76
CA ARG A 157 15.02 6.11 27.05
C ARG A 157 14.01 6.64 28.05
N SER A 158 13.20 7.63 27.65
CA SER A 158 12.06 8.03 28.47
C SER A 158 11.13 6.83 28.71
N ALA A 159 10.68 6.68 29.95
CA ALA A 159 9.65 5.73 30.37
C ALA A 159 8.38 5.91 29.54
N ASP A 160 8.07 7.16 29.16
CA ASP A 160 6.93 7.51 28.30
C ASP A 160 7.29 7.56 26.80
N SER A 161 8.40 6.96 26.38
CA SER A 161 8.71 6.86 24.95
C SER A 161 7.71 5.95 24.22
N LEU A 162 7.44 6.22 22.94
CA LEU A 162 6.54 5.40 22.11
C LEU A 162 6.90 3.90 22.17
N ARG A 163 8.20 3.57 22.13
CA ARG A 163 8.68 2.18 22.23
C ARG A 163 8.40 1.56 23.59
N ALA A 164 8.55 2.30 24.68
CA ALA A 164 8.21 1.83 26.01
C ALA A 164 6.70 1.61 26.17
N ARG A 165 5.88 2.51 25.63
CA ARG A 165 4.42 2.34 25.60
C ARG A 165 3.98 1.17 24.71
N GLN A 166 4.64 0.94 23.57
CA GLN A 166 4.37 -0.20 22.70
C GLN A 166 4.69 -1.55 23.36
N ALA A 167 5.67 -1.58 24.26
CA ALA A 167 5.96 -2.76 25.08
C ALA A 167 4.85 -3.02 26.11
N ARG A 168 4.23 -1.94 26.62
CA ARG A 168 3.10 -1.95 27.56
C ARG A 168 1.72 -1.90 26.86
N ALA A 169 1.63 -2.38 25.61
CA ALA A 169 0.38 -2.32 24.85
C ALA A 169 -0.73 -3.14 25.52
N SER A 170 -1.93 -2.60 25.60
CA SER A 170 -3.07 -3.22 26.29
C SER A 170 -3.87 -4.20 25.43
N GLY A 171 -3.53 -4.31 24.15
CA GLY A 171 -4.19 -5.21 23.20
C GLY A 171 -3.71 -5.01 21.77
N SER A 172 -4.31 -5.75 20.85
CA SER A 172 -4.07 -5.63 19.41
C SER A 172 -5.39 -5.59 18.63
N VAL A 173 -5.40 -4.83 17.55
CA VAL A 173 -6.46 -4.83 16.55
C VAL A 173 -5.99 -5.67 15.38
N ALA A 174 -6.78 -6.69 15.04
CA ALA A 174 -6.50 -7.61 13.94
C ALA A 174 -6.44 -6.88 12.59
N ALA A 175 -5.59 -7.39 11.70
CA ALA A 175 -5.48 -6.92 10.32
C ALA A 175 -6.75 -7.26 9.53
N LYS A 176 -7.17 -6.34 8.67
CA LYS A 176 -8.26 -6.51 7.71
C LYS A 176 -7.73 -6.27 6.29
N PRO A 177 -6.91 -7.21 5.77
CA PRO A 177 -6.22 -7.01 4.52
C PRO A 177 -7.23 -6.90 3.36
N PHE A 178 -6.95 -6.01 2.42
CA PHE A 178 -7.73 -5.83 1.21
C PHE A 178 -6.87 -5.74 -0.06
N ILE A 179 -5.55 -5.54 0.06
CA ILE A 179 -4.65 -5.49 -1.10
C ILE A 179 -4.24 -6.90 -1.52
N ALA A 180 -3.71 -7.69 -0.58
CA ALA A 180 -3.28 -9.05 -0.88
C ALA A 180 -4.45 -9.95 -1.33
N PRO A 181 -5.62 -9.96 -0.66
CA PRO A 181 -6.76 -10.77 -1.11
C PRO A 181 -7.30 -10.31 -2.47
N ALA A 182 -7.20 -9.01 -2.80
CA ALA A 182 -7.59 -8.52 -4.13
C ALA A 182 -6.69 -9.09 -5.24
N LEU A 183 -5.39 -9.26 -4.97
CA LEU A 183 -4.47 -9.89 -5.91
C LEU A 183 -4.78 -11.38 -6.07
N GLU A 184 -4.97 -12.10 -4.97
CA GLU A 184 -5.27 -13.54 -4.98
C GLU A 184 -6.57 -13.84 -5.73
N GLN A 185 -7.65 -13.14 -5.38
CA GLN A 185 -8.98 -13.33 -5.99
C GLN A 185 -9.10 -12.70 -7.38
N GLY A 186 -8.29 -11.69 -7.68
CA GLY A 186 -8.36 -10.91 -8.92
C GLY A 186 -7.41 -11.35 -10.01
N ARG A 187 -6.51 -12.29 -9.73
CA ARG A 187 -5.41 -12.66 -10.64
C ARG A 187 -5.89 -13.07 -12.03
N GLY A 188 -6.88 -13.97 -12.11
CA GLY A 188 -7.41 -14.46 -13.39
C GLY A 188 -8.07 -13.36 -14.22
N GLU A 189 -8.91 -12.53 -13.60
CA GLU A 189 -9.56 -11.40 -14.28
C GLU A 189 -8.55 -10.33 -14.72
N ALA A 190 -7.52 -10.08 -13.91
CA ALA A 190 -6.45 -9.16 -14.26
C ALA A 190 -5.66 -9.65 -15.48
N LEU A 191 -5.36 -10.96 -15.56
CA LEU A 191 -4.72 -11.56 -16.74
C LEU A 191 -5.58 -11.43 -18.00
N LYS A 192 -6.88 -11.77 -17.90
CA LYS A 192 -7.83 -11.60 -19.01
C LYS A 192 -7.92 -10.13 -19.47
N ALA A 193 -7.89 -9.18 -18.54
CA ALA A 193 -7.91 -7.76 -18.87
C ALA A 193 -6.61 -7.30 -19.58
N MET A 194 -5.46 -7.88 -19.22
CA MET A 194 -4.19 -7.65 -19.93
C MET A 194 -4.22 -8.23 -21.34
N GLU A 195 -4.67 -9.48 -21.46
CA GLU A 195 -4.79 -10.19 -22.74
C GLU A 195 -5.68 -9.44 -23.71
N SER A 196 -6.86 -8.99 -23.25
CA SER A 196 -7.77 -8.18 -24.05
C SER A 196 -7.11 -6.88 -24.55
N LYS A 197 -6.27 -6.24 -23.74
CA LYS A 197 -5.54 -5.04 -24.17
C LYS A 197 -4.41 -5.33 -25.14
N LEU A 198 -3.73 -6.46 -24.97
CA LEU A 198 -2.72 -6.92 -25.91
C LEU A 198 -3.33 -7.21 -27.27
N GLN A 199 -4.44 -7.96 -27.31
CA GLN A 199 -5.16 -8.29 -28.53
C GLN A 199 -5.63 -7.03 -29.27
N GLN A 200 -6.19 -6.05 -28.55
CA GLN A 200 -6.57 -4.74 -29.13
C GLN A 200 -5.39 -4.00 -29.76
N ASP A 201 -4.18 -4.15 -29.23
CA ASP A 201 -2.99 -3.48 -29.75
C ASP A 201 -2.36 -4.24 -30.91
N LEU A 202 -2.45 -5.58 -30.93
CA LEU A 202 -2.09 -6.42 -32.07
C LEU A 202 -3.01 -6.19 -33.27
N GLU A 203 -4.32 -6.12 -33.07
CA GLU A 203 -5.28 -5.81 -34.14
C GLU A 203 -5.06 -4.42 -34.74
N LYS A 204 -4.67 -3.44 -33.92
CA LYS A 204 -4.32 -2.10 -34.42
C LYS A 204 -3.01 -2.12 -35.20
N ALA A 205 -2.03 -2.91 -34.76
CA ALA A 205 -0.76 -3.03 -35.45
C ALA A 205 -0.87 -3.78 -36.78
N GLY A 206 -1.76 -4.76 -36.90
CA GLY A 206 -2.00 -5.50 -38.15
C GLY A 206 -2.91 -4.80 -39.17
N LYS A 207 -3.54 -3.67 -38.79
CA LYS A 207 -4.36 -2.82 -39.68
C LYS A 207 -3.57 -1.68 -40.32
N ALA A 208 -2.30 -1.51 -39.96
CA ALA A 208 -1.37 -0.50 -40.47
C ALA A 208 -0.32 -1.14 -41.38
#